data_AF-A0A1G1F8X9-F1
#
_entry.id   AF-A0A1G1F8X9-F1
#
_cell.length_a   1.000
_cell.length_b   1.000
_cell.length_c   1.000
_cell.angle_alpha   90.00
_cell.angle_beta   90.00
_cell.angle_gamma   90.00
#
_symmetry.space_group_name_H-M   'P 1'
#
loop_
_entity.id
_entity.type
_entity.pdbx_description
1 polymer ?
#
loop_
_entity_poly.entity_id
_entity_poly.type
_entity_poly.pdbx_seq_one_letter_code
_entity_poly.pdbx_strand_id
1 'polypeptide(L)'
;MSKKILMICLVSVGVVLGAYIYTKEMMFRNPENCKVCHFMTPFYKKWEASTHNRVDCLKCHVYTPLNAASGQLRLLVGGSYNSRPRTIVSDKNCLQSGCHDRRLIESKAISTKRGIEFNHMPHFTEIKRGIKLHCRSCHSDIVQGEHMKVSMNVCFLCHFKGVSPDQSATGCPSCHIAPKQPIVVKGKTFSHDEAMKAGYKCNQCHTEVTRGDGIAPKEKCYFCHVEKTEMYEDVRSMHLNHVTKNQLDCLWCHPRIEHGKIRIFEKSQ
;
A
#
# COMPACT_ATOMS: atom_id res chain seq x y z
N MET A 1 -13.21 -57.22 5.94
CA MET A 1 -12.88 -56.19 6.95
C MET A 1 -13.86 -56.35 8.12
N SER A 2 -13.39 -56.51 9.36
CA SER A 2 -14.29 -56.71 10.52
C SER A 2 -15.21 -55.49 10.72
N LYS A 3 -16.49 -55.70 11.03
CA LYS A 3 -17.46 -54.60 11.31
C LYS A 3 -16.93 -53.60 12.35
N LYS A 4 -16.12 -54.07 13.31
CA LYS A 4 -15.44 -53.21 14.31
C LYS A 4 -14.39 -52.30 13.68
N ILE A 5 -13.59 -52.81 12.74
CA ILE A 5 -12.57 -52.04 12.01
C ILE A 5 -13.25 -50.98 11.15
N LEU A 6 -14.33 -51.34 10.45
CA LEU A 6 -15.11 -50.39 9.64
C LEU A 6 -15.71 -49.27 10.49
N MET A 7 -16.26 -49.59 11.68
CA MET A 7 -16.82 -48.60 12.59
C MET A 7 -15.74 -47.66 13.16
N ILE A 8 -14.58 -48.18 13.53
CA ILE A 8 -13.44 -47.37 14.00
C ILE A 8 -12.97 -46.42 12.88
N CYS A 9 -12.84 -46.93 11.64
CA CYS A 9 -12.48 -46.09 10.50
C CYS A 9 -13.50 -44.96 10.29
N LEU A 10 -14.80 -45.25 10.32
CA LEU A 10 -15.83 -44.22 10.14
C LEU A 10 -15.81 -43.14 11.23
N VAL A 11 -15.65 -43.54 12.50
CA VAL A 11 -15.54 -42.58 13.62
C VAL A 11 -14.27 -41.73 13.47
N SER A 12 -13.14 -42.34 13.13
CA SER A 12 -11.88 -41.61 12.92
C SER A 12 -11.98 -40.61 11.77
N VAL A 13 -12.60 -40.98 10.65
CA VAL A 13 -12.87 -40.07 9.53
C VAL A 13 -13.77 -38.92 9.99
N GLY A 14 -14.84 -39.21 10.73
CA GLY A 14 -15.74 -38.19 11.26
C GLY A 14 -15.05 -37.19 12.19
N VAL A 15 -14.19 -37.66 13.09
CA VAL A 15 -13.41 -36.81 14.00
C VAL A 15 -12.42 -35.93 13.22
N VAL A 16 -11.70 -36.50 12.26
CA VAL A 16 -10.75 -35.74 11.41
C VAL A 16 -11.48 -34.69 10.58
N LEU A 17 -12.63 -35.04 9.99
CA LEU A 17 -13.44 -34.11 9.21
C LEU A 17 -14.00 -32.99 10.11
N GLY A 18 -14.48 -33.34 11.31
CA GLY A 18 -14.96 -32.39 12.30
C GLY A 18 -13.88 -31.42 12.76
N ALA A 19 -12.68 -31.91 13.07
CA ALA A 19 -11.53 -31.09 13.42
C ALA A 19 -11.10 -30.18 12.26
N TYR A 20 -11.12 -30.68 11.02
CA TYR A 20 -10.83 -29.88 9.83
C TYR A 20 -11.84 -28.75 9.63
N ILE A 21 -13.14 -29.04 9.76
CA ILE A 21 -14.19 -28.02 9.65
C ILE A 21 -14.07 -27.00 10.79
N TYR A 22 -13.88 -27.45 12.03
CA TYR A 22 -13.72 -26.55 13.19
C TYR A 22 -12.50 -25.63 13.05
N THR A 23 -11.35 -26.17 12.64
CA THR A 23 -10.12 -25.38 12.46
C THR A 23 -10.30 -24.32 11.36
N LYS A 24 -10.88 -24.70 10.22
CA LYS A 24 -11.11 -23.81 9.08
C LYS A 24 -12.18 -22.76 9.35
N GLU A 25 -13.33 -23.16 9.90
CA GLU A 25 -14.52 -22.32 9.99
C GLU A 25 -14.63 -21.55 11.31
N MET A 26 -14.01 -22.03 12.38
CA MET A 26 -14.11 -21.39 13.71
C MET A 26 -12.79 -20.79 14.16
N MET A 27 -11.69 -21.56 14.16
CA MET A 27 -10.41 -21.04 14.65
C MET A 27 -9.84 -19.94 13.77
N PHE A 28 -9.64 -20.17 12.47
CA PHE A 28 -8.92 -19.20 11.63
C PHE A 28 -9.79 -18.07 11.07
N ARG A 29 -11.11 -18.13 11.21
CA ARG A 29 -12.00 -17.04 10.79
C ARG A 29 -11.90 -15.82 11.69
N ASN A 30 -11.81 -16.01 13.01
CA ASN A 30 -11.70 -14.91 13.96
C ASN A 30 -10.24 -14.39 14.01
N PRO A 31 -9.99 -13.11 13.63
CA PRO A 31 -8.65 -12.52 13.65
C PRO A 31 -7.91 -12.62 14.99
N GLU A 32 -8.65 -12.59 16.11
CA GLU A 32 -8.08 -12.72 17.47
C GLU A 32 -7.32 -14.04 17.67
N ASN A 33 -7.83 -15.13 17.09
CA ASN A 33 -7.21 -16.45 17.20
C ASN A 33 -5.90 -16.54 16.43
N CYS A 34 -5.65 -15.65 15.46
CA CYS A 34 -4.36 -15.59 14.79
C CYS A 34 -3.22 -15.15 15.74
N LYS A 35 -3.53 -14.52 16.88
CA LYS A 35 -2.53 -14.16 17.90
C LYS A 35 -1.90 -15.37 18.60
N VAL A 36 -2.53 -16.55 18.50
CA VAL A 36 -1.95 -17.82 19.00
C VAL A 36 -0.56 -18.04 18.40
N CYS A 37 -0.35 -17.59 17.15
CA CYS A 37 0.98 -17.48 16.57
C CYS A 37 1.61 -16.15 16.99
N HIS A 38 2.62 -16.18 17.87
CA HIS A 38 3.27 -14.97 18.40
C HIS A 38 3.71 -13.94 17.34
N PHE A 39 4.16 -14.39 16.16
CA PHE A 39 4.64 -13.53 15.06
C PHE A 39 3.52 -12.74 14.37
N MET A 40 2.25 -13.17 14.50
CA MET A 40 1.09 -12.49 13.92
C MET A 40 0.60 -11.33 14.78
N THR A 41 0.95 -11.29 16.08
CA THR A 41 0.55 -10.23 17.01
C THR A 41 0.76 -8.80 16.50
N PRO A 42 1.95 -8.40 15.97
CA PRO A 42 2.13 -7.05 15.46
C PRO A 42 1.23 -6.73 14.25
N PHE A 43 0.93 -7.71 13.40
CA PHE A 43 0.04 -7.53 12.25
C PHE A 43 -1.42 -7.40 12.71
N TYR A 44 -1.83 -8.19 13.69
CA TYR A 44 -3.14 -8.07 14.33
C TYR A 44 -3.35 -6.67 14.92
N LYS A 45 -2.39 -6.16 15.69
CA LYS A 45 -2.48 -4.81 16.29
C LYS A 45 -2.62 -3.71 15.24
N LYS A 46 -1.91 -3.83 14.11
CA LYS A 46 -2.06 -2.89 12.98
C LYS A 46 -3.44 -2.97 12.33
N TRP A 47 -4.00 -4.18 12.22
CA TRP A 47 -5.36 -4.40 11.72
C TRP A 47 -6.39 -3.80 12.68
N GLU A 48 -6.25 -4.04 13.97
CA GLU A 48 -7.13 -3.55 15.04
C GLU A 48 -7.20 -2.01 15.07
N ALA A 49 -6.07 -1.34 14.83
CA ALA A 49 -5.99 0.12 14.73
C ALA A 49 -6.45 0.69 13.37
N SER A 50 -6.66 -0.16 12.36
CA SER A 50 -6.99 0.28 11.00
C SER A 50 -8.48 0.54 10.79
N THR A 51 -8.80 1.18 9.67
CA THR A 51 -10.17 1.31 9.16
C THR A 51 -10.82 -0.02 8.77
N HIS A 52 -10.05 -1.10 8.71
CA HIS A 52 -10.50 -2.44 8.35
C HIS A 52 -10.65 -3.38 9.56
N ASN A 53 -10.61 -2.87 10.79
CA ASN A 53 -10.67 -3.66 12.04
C ASN A 53 -11.97 -4.44 12.30
N ARG A 54 -12.92 -4.41 11.35
CA ARG A 54 -14.15 -5.23 11.36
C ARG A 54 -14.22 -6.21 10.20
N VAL A 55 -13.14 -6.34 9.44
CA VAL A 55 -13.04 -7.22 8.27
C VAL A 55 -12.09 -8.37 8.62
N ASP A 56 -12.61 -9.59 8.64
CA ASP A 56 -11.80 -10.78 8.94
C ASP A 56 -10.61 -10.90 7.98
N CYS A 57 -9.44 -11.28 8.50
CA CYS A 57 -8.20 -11.40 7.74
C CYS A 57 -8.38 -12.26 6.47
N LEU A 58 -9.13 -13.36 6.59
CA LEU A 58 -9.33 -14.35 5.52
C LEU A 58 -10.27 -13.88 4.39
N LYS A 59 -10.95 -12.73 4.55
CA LYS A 59 -11.67 -12.10 3.43
C LYS A 59 -10.71 -11.55 2.37
N CYS A 60 -9.48 -11.23 2.76
CA CYS A 60 -8.46 -10.69 1.88
C CYS A 60 -7.27 -11.66 1.70
N HIS A 61 -6.84 -12.32 2.77
CA HIS A 61 -5.69 -13.22 2.76
C HIS A 61 -6.11 -14.68 2.53
N VAL A 62 -5.41 -15.36 1.63
CA VAL A 62 -5.58 -16.80 1.45
C VAL A 62 -4.74 -17.52 2.49
N TYR A 63 -5.40 -18.24 3.38
CA TYR A 63 -4.75 -19.11 4.36
C TYR A 63 -5.39 -20.49 4.32
N THR A 64 -4.59 -21.51 4.00
CA THR A 64 -5.05 -22.90 3.96
C THR A 64 -4.52 -23.65 5.18
N PRO A 65 -5.20 -24.73 5.63
CA PRO A 65 -4.69 -25.57 6.72
C PRO A 65 -3.30 -26.16 6.46
N LEU A 66 -2.97 -26.45 5.19
CA LEU A 66 -1.64 -26.91 4.81
C LEU A 66 -0.57 -25.82 4.96
N ASN A 67 -0.90 -24.57 4.61
CA ASN A 67 -0.01 -23.43 4.83
C ASN A 67 0.22 -23.20 6.33
N ALA A 68 -0.82 -23.40 7.15
CA ALA A 68 -0.72 -23.32 8.60
C ALA A 68 0.19 -24.39 9.18
N ALA A 69 -0.04 -25.66 8.81
CA ALA A 69 0.74 -26.79 9.28
C ALA A 69 2.22 -26.67 8.87
N SER A 70 2.48 -26.32 7.60
CA SER A 70 3.85 -26.13 7.11
C SER A 70 4.55 -24.92 7.73
N GLY A 71 3.82 -23.82 7.99
CA GLY A 71 4.33 -22.66 8.71
C GLY A 71 4.73 -23.00 10.14
N GLN A 72 3.86 -23.71 10.85
CA GLN A 72 4.10 -24.16 12.22
C GLN A 72 5.28 -25.15 12.29
N LEU A 73 5.36 -26.09 11.36
CA LEU A 73 6.47 -27.03 11.28
C LEU A 73 7.81 -26.31 11.06
N ARG A 74 7.87 -25.32 10.16
CA ARG A 74 9.07 -24.51 9.94
C ARG A 74 9.49 -23.74 11.19
N LEU A 75 8.52 -23.20 11.92
CA LEU A 75 8.78 -22.49 13.18
C LEU A 75 9.32 -23.44 14.25
N LEU A 76 8.73 -24.63 14.40
CA LEU A 76 9.09 -25.62 15.42
C LEU A 76 10.43 -26.32 15.14
N VAL A 77 10.68 -26.72 13.89
CA VAL A 77 11.86 -27.52 13.51
C VAL A 77 13.05 -26.64 13.15
N GLY A 78 12.81 -25.49 12.52
CA GLY A 78 13.87 -24.67 11.93
C GLY A 78 14.20 -23.39 12.70
N GLY A 79 13.44 -23.03 13.74
CA GLY A 79 13.59 -21.77 14.49
C GLY A 79 13.53 -20.50 13.63
N SER A 80 13.20 -20.63 12.36
CA SER A 80 13.36 -19.61 11.33
C SER A 80 12.00 -19.25 10.79
N TYR A 81 11.63 -18.00 10.98
CA TYR A 81 10.47 -17.40 10.35
C TYR A 81 10.87 -16.08 9.71
N ASN A 82 10.28 -15.79 8.56
CA ASN A 82 10.45 -14.48 7.96
C ASN A 82 9.63 -13.47 8.78
N SER A 83 10.32 -12.58 9.50
CA SER A 83 9.70 -11.52 10.30
C SER A 83 8.96 -10.47 9.46
N ARG A 84 9.11 -10.52 8.13
CA ARG A 84 8.42 -9.68 7.14
C ARG A 84 7.77 -10.58 6.07
N PRO A 85 6.74 -11.37 6.42
CA PRO A 85 6.06 -12.21 5.46
C PRO A 85 5.46 -11.35 4.36
N ARG A 86 5.73 -11.71 3.10
CA ARG A 86 5.13 -11.06 1.94
C ARG A 86 3.99 -11.92 1.45
N THR A 87 2.85 -11.29 1.28
CA THR A 87 1.65 -11.92 0.72
C THR A 87 1.16 -11.06 -0.43
N ILE A 88 0.67 -11.73 -1.47
CA ILE A 88 -0.02 -11.10 -2.59
C ILE A 88 -1.50 -11.15 -2.25
N VAL A 89 -2.19 -10.01 -2.35
CA VAL A 89 -3.65 -9.93 -2.19
C VAL A 89 -4.20 -9.53 -3.55
N SER A 90 -5.07 -10.36 -4.10
CA SER A 90 -5.68 -10.06 -5.40
C SER A 90 -6.65 -8.89 -5.26
N ASP A 91 -6.63 -7.96 -6.21
CA ASP A 91 -7.54 -6.80 -6.20
C ASP A 91 -9.02 -7.22 -6.16
N LYS A 92 -9.35 -8.42 -6.67
CA LYS A 92 -10.71 -8.99 -6.61
C LYS A 92 -11.22 -9.14 -5.17
N ASN A 93 -10.33 -9.33 -4.20
CA ASN A 93 -10.70 -9.43 -2.79
C ASN A 93 -11.04 -8.05 -2.22
N CYS A 94 -10.45 -6.98 -2.73
CA CYS A 94 -10.85 -5.61 -2.38
C CYS A 94 -12.19 -5.26 -3.07
N LEU A 95 -12.32 -5.62 -4.34
CA LEU A 95 -13.48 -5.32 -5.20
C LEU A 95 -14.63 -6.33 -5.06
N GLN A 96 -14.60 -7.19 -4.04
CA GLN A 96 -15.68 -8.14 -3.80
C GLN A 96 -16.96 -7.43 -3.38
N SER A 97 -18.10 -8.09 -3.61
CA SER A 97 -19.43 -7.58 -3.24
C SER A 97 -19.48 -7.18 -1.77
N GLY A 98 -19.98 -5.98 -1.49
CA GLY A 98 -20.07 -5.46 -0.12
C GLY A 98 -18.77 -4.90 0.46
N CYS A 99 -17.72 -4.73 -0.35
CA CYS A 99 -16.48 -4.05 0.02
C CYS A 99 -16.24 -2.79 -0.83
N HIS A 100 -15.46 -2.89 -1.92
CA HIS A 100 -15.15 -1.80 -2.84
C HIS A 100 -15.58 -2.08 -4.29
N ASP A 101 -16.63 -2.87 -4.47
CA ASP A 101 -17.18 -3.28 -5.77
C ASP A 101 -17.50 -2.12 -6.74
N ARG A 102 -17.88 -0.94 -6.23
CA ARG A 102 -18.14 0.27 -7.04
C ARG A 102 -16.96 1.24 -7.13
N ARG A 103 -15.84 0.98 -6.44
CA ARG A 103 -14.75 1.96 -6.27
C ARG A 103 -14.06 2.36 -7.58
N LEU A 104 -14.10 1.50 -8.60
CA LEU A 104 -13.55 1.83 -9.92
C LEU A 104 -14.52 2.60 -10.81
N ILE A 105 -15.82 2.59 -10.49
CA ILE A 105 -16.88 3.28 -11.22
C ILE A 105 -17.14 4.65 -10.57
N GLU A 106 -17.23 4.69 -9.24
CA GLU A 106 -17.29 5.91 -8.41
C GLU A 106 -15.89 6.29 -7.95
N SER A 107 -15.04 6.55 -8.93
CA SER A 107 -13.59 6.57 -8.74
C SER A 107 -13.06 7.82 -8.05
N LYS A 108 -13.83 8.92 -8.06
CA LYS A 108 -13.49 10.18 -7.43
C LYS A 108 -13.68 10.09 -5.92
N ALA A 109 -12.61 10.37 -5.18
CA ALA A 109 -12.61 10.46 -3.73
C ALA A 109 -11.85 11.71 -3.30
N ILE A 110 -12.38 12.43 -2.31
CA ILE A 110 -11.61 13.45 -1.59
C ILE A 110 -10.77 12.69 -0.56
N SER A 111 -9.50 12.51 -0.89
CA SER A 111 -8.53 11.89 0.00
C SER A 111 -7.98 12.95 0.94
N THR A 112 -8.12 12.74 2.24
CA THR A 112 -7.53 13.53 3.34
C THR A 112 -8.17 14.89 3.67
N LYS A 113 -7.94 15.35 4.91
CA LYS A 113 -8.29 16.70 5.40
C LYS A 113 -7.65 17.85 4.59
N ARG A 114 -6.67 17.55 3.72
CA ARG A 114 -5.98 18.54 2.87
C ARG A 114 -6.66 18.76 1.52
N GLY A 115 -7.81 18.10 1.28
CA GLY A 115 -8.62 18.32 0.08
C GLY A 115 -7.97 17.78 -1.19
N ILE A 116 -7.29 16.62 -1.12
CA ILE A 116 -6.71 16.01 -2.32
C ILE A 116 -7.83 15.33 -3.09
N GLU A 117 -8.05 15.74 -4.33
CA GLU A 117 -8.99 15.05 -5.23
C GLU A 117 -8.27 13.90 -5.92
N PHE A 118 -8.68 12.67 -5.63
CA PHE A 118 -8.08 11.47 -6.20
C PHE A 118 -9.09 10.72 -7.06
N ASN A 119 -8.64 10.22 -8.21
CA ASN A 119 -9.45 9.42 -9.12
C ASN A 119 -8.78 8.06 -9.35
N HIS A 120 -9.43 6.97 -8.92
CA HIS A 120 -8.89 5.61 -9.06
C HIS A 120 -8.79 5.14 -10.51
N MET A 121 -9.69 5.56 -11.38
CA MET A 121 -9.81 5.04 -12.74
C MET A 121 -8.52 5.23 -13.57
N PRO A 122 -7.99 6.44 -13.78
CA PRO A 122 -6.77 6.64 -14.57
C PRO A 122 -5.51 6.04 -13.92
N HIS A 123 -5.55 5.76 -12.61
CA HIS A 123 -4.44 5.13 -11.90
C HIS A 123 -4.49 3.59 -11.98
N PHE A 124 -5.69 3.00 -12.07
CA PHE A 124 -5.86 1.56 -12.02
C PHE A 124 -6.03 0.91 -13.40
N THR A 125 -6.67 1.60 -14.35
CA THR A 125 -6.96 1.03 -15.69
C THR A 125 -5.80 1.18 -16.66
N GLU A 126 -4.95 2.18 -16.46
CA GLU A 126 -3.86 2.50 -17.38
C GLU A 126 -2.51 1.98 -16.86
N ILE A 127 -1.67 1.52 -17.79
CA ILE A 127 -0.27 1.23 -17.49
C ILE A 127 0.49 2.56 -17.48
N LYS A 128 0.90 3.01 -16.31
CA LYS A 128 1.69 4.25 -16.15
C LYS A 128 3.15 3.90 -15.94
N ARG A 129 4.05 4.43 -16.77
CA ARG A 129 5.51 4.18 -16.68
C ARG A 129 5.89 2.69 -16.69
N GLY A 130 5.14 1.87 -17.44
CA GLY A 130 5.33 0.42 -17.50
C GLY A 130 4.84 -0.35 -16.27
N ILE A 131 4.13 0.32 -15.35
CA ILE A 131 3.62 -0.24 -14.10
C ILE A 131 2.10 -0.44 -14.23
N LYS A 132 1.62 -1.66 -13.99
CA LYS A 132 0.21 -1.89 -13.63
C LYS A 132 0.10 -1.80 -12.12
N LEU A 133 -0.70 -0.84 -11.65
CA LEU A 133 -0.95 -0.63 -10.23
C LEU A 133 -2.03 -1.59 -9.70
N HIS A 134 -1.97 -1.84 -8.41
CA HIS A 134 -2.91 -2.64 -7.62
C HIS A 134 -3.51 -1.77 -6.51
N CYS A 135 -4.59 -2.22 -5.87
CA CYS A 135 -5.14 -1.51 -4.70
C CYS A 135 -4.05 -1.30 -3.63
N ARG A 136 -3.20 -2.32 -3.47
CA ARG A 136 -2.08 -2.32 -2.54
C ARG A 136 -0.91 -1.41 -2.91
N SER A 137 -0.83 -0.95 -4.16
CA SER A 137 0.22 -0.01 -4.57
C SER A 137 0.14 1.31 -3.81
N CYS A 138 -1.07 1.73 -3.42
CA CYS A 138 -1.29 2.94 -2.61
C CYS A 138 -1.66 2.59 -1.17
N HIS A 139 -2.59 1.63 -0.97
CA HIS A 139 -2.95 1.12 0.33
C HIS A 139 -1.87 0.13 0.77
N SER A 140 -0.92 0.57 1.58
CA SER A 140 0.27 -0.23 1.90
C SER A 140 0.38 -0.50 3.39
N ASP A 141 1.06 -1.60 3.74
CA ASP A 141 1.32 -1.97 5.13
C ASP A 141 2.60 -1.32 5.69
N ILE A 142 3.27 -0.52 4.87
CA ILE A 142 4.46 0.23 5.23
C ILE A 142 4.16 1.41 6.15
N VAL A 143 2.90 1.88 6.19
CA VAL A 143 2.51 2.91 7.14
C VAL A 143 2.60 2.32 8.55
N GLN A 144 3.39 2.97 9.39
CA GLN A 144 3.60 2.49 10.76
C GLN A 144 2.28 2.56 11.54
N GLY A 145 1.97 1.49 12.25
CA GLY A 145 0.82 1.41 13.14
C GLY A 145 -0.51 1.03 12.50
N GLU A 146 -0.67 1.10 11.17
CA GLU A 146 -1.97 0.86 10.53
C GLU A 146 -1.86 -0.10 9.34
N HIS A 147 -2.75 -1.09 9.30
CA HIS A 147 -2.90 -2.00 8.18
C HIS A 147 -3.64 -1.30 7.03
N MET A 148 -3.16 -1.49 5.79
CA MET A 148 -3.84 -1.06 4.57
C MET A 148 -4.15 0.45 4.46
N LYS A 149 -3.24 1.29 4.97
CA LYS A 149 -3.36 2.75 4.90
C LYS A 149 -2.71 3.33 3.66
N VAL A 150 -3.32 4.37 3.09
CA VAL A 150 -2.75 5.09 1.94
C VAL A 150 -1.49 5.85 2.37
N SER A 151 -0.38 5.60 1.68
CA SER A 151 0.87 6.35 1.85
C SER A 151 1.01 7.45 0.80
N MET A 152 1.03 8.72 1.23
CA MET A 152 1.20 9.87 0.32
C MET A 152 2.53 9.86 -0.43
N ASN A 153 3.56 9.18 0.10
CA ASN A 153 4.86 9.06 -0.56
C ASN A 153 4.76 8.38 -1.92
N VAL A 154 3.78 7.49 -2.14
CA VAL A 154 3.59 6.84 -3.45
C VAL A 154 3.15 7.86 -4.49
N CYS A 155 2.25 8.78 -4.12
CA CYS A 155 1.85 9.90 -4.98
C CYS A 155 3.08 10.76 -5.32
N PHE A 156 3.89 11.10 -4.32
CA PHE A 156 5.06 11.95 -4.52
C PHE A 156 6.11 11.28 -5.42
N LEU A 157 6.35 9.98 -5.24
CA LEU A 157 7.26 9.22 -6.11
C LEU A 157 6.86 9.27 -7.58
N CYS A 158 5.58 9.09 -7.91
CA CYS A 158 5.16 9.15 -9.30
C CYS A 158 5.16 10.57 -9.86
N HIS A 159 4.65 11.54 -9.09
CA HIS A 159 4.39 12.89 -9.61
C HIS A 159 5.58 13.86 -9.48
N PHE A 160 6.57 13.58 -8.61
CA PHE A 160 7.74 14.45 -8.40
C PHE A 160 9.09 13.83 -8.81
N LYS A 161 9.21 12.50 -8.95
CA LYS A 161 10.47 11.89 -9.40
C LYS A 161 10.78 12.33 -10.84
N GLY A 162 11.97 12.90 -11.02
CA GLY A 162 12.50 13.32 -12.31
C GLY A 162 11.97 14.66 -12.83
N VAL A 163 11.29 15.45 -12.00
CA VAL A 163 10.93 16.85 -12.30
C VAL A 163 11.64 17.81 -11.35
N SER A 164 11.68 19.10 -11.68
CA SER A 164 12.33 20.09 -10.83
C SER A 164 11.57 20.27 -9.50
N PRO A 165 12.26 20.68 -8.41
CA PRO A 165 11.65 20.77 -7.07
C PRO A 165 10.47 21.74 -6.93
N ASP A 166 10.23 22.59 -7.92
CA ASP A 166 9.14 23.58 -8.01
C ASP A 166 7.98 23.11 -8.91
N GLN A 167 8.08 21.92 -9.51
CA GLN A 167 7.14 21.39 -10.50
C GLN A 167 6.54 20.04 -10.09
N SER A 168 5.47 19.65 -10.79
CA SER A 168 4.83 18.34 -10.72
C SER A 168 4.66 17.82 -12.14
N ALA A 169 4.87 16.52 -12.37
CA ALA A 169 4.72 15.87 -13.67
C ALA A 169 3.31 16.04 -14.27
N THR A 170 2.30 16.29 -13.44
CA THR A 170 0.90 16.50 -13.86
C THR A 170 0.41 17.93 -13.58
N GLY A 171 1.30 18.84 -13.19
CA GLY A 171 0.96 20.19 -12.74
C GLY A 171 0.51 20.24 -11.28
N CYS A 172 0.55 21.43 -10.67
CA CYS A 172 0.26 21.64 -9.25
C CYS A 172 -1.22 21.37 -8.86
N PRO A 173 -2.23 21.86 -9.61
CA PRO A 173 -3.63 21.68 -9.20
C PRO A 173 -4.18 20.28 -9.47
N SER A 174 -3.34 19.32 -9.90
CA SER A 174 -3.78 17.95 -10.18
C SER A 174 -4.11 17.15 -8.93
N CYS A 175 -3.54 17.54 -7.78
CA CYS A 175 -3.71 16.83 -6.52
C CYS A 175 -4.51 17.66 -5.52
N HIS A 176 -4.09 18.91 -5.30
CA HIS A 176 -4.78 19.84 -4.40
C HIS A 176 -4.88 21.21 -5.06
N ILE A 177 -5.93 21.95 -4.77
CA ILE A 177 -6.12 23.31 -5.28
C ILE A 177 -5.46 24.35 -4.36
N ALA A 178 -5.27 25.56 -4.89
CA ALA A 178 -4.83 26.69 -4.07
C ALA A 178 -5.91 27.06 -3.03
N PRO A 179 -5.53 27.63 -1.87
CA PRO A 179 -6.49 28.11 -0.87
C PRO A 179 -7.51 29.08 -1.50
N LYS A 180 -8.81 28.78 -1.32
CA LYS A 180 -9.91 29.62 -1.84
C LYS A 180 -10.04 30.94 -1.08
N GLN A 181 -9.74 30.94 0.21
CA GLN A 181 -9.78 32.14 1.03
C GLN A 181 -8.43 32.86 0.98
N PRO A 182 -8.43 34.21 1.01
CA PRO A 182 -7.20 34.98 1.15
C PRO A 182 -6.44 34.56 2.40
N ILE A 183 -5.11 34.57 2.29
CA ILE A 183 -4.20 34.25 3.40
C ILE A 183 -3.39 35.49 3.77
N VAL A 184 -2.84 35.53 4.99
CA VAL A 184 -1.92 36.59 5.40
C VAL A 184 -0.48 36.11 5.19
N VAL A 185 0.29 36.86 4.41
CA VAL A 185 1.73 36.63 4.20
C VAL A 185 2.47 37.91 4.58
N LYS A 186 3.32 37.83 5.62
CA LYS A 186 4.07 38.99 6.16
C LYS A 186 3.19 40.22 6.44
N GLY A 187 2.00 40.00 7.04
CA GLY A 187 1.05 41.07 7.38
C GLY A 187 0.25 41.65 6.21
N LYS A 188 0.47 41.16 4.98
CA LYS A 188 -0.33 41.54 3.80
C LYS A 188 -1.32 40.44 3.45
N THR A 189 -2.55 40.82 3.14
CA THR A 189 -3.55 39.91 2.59
C THR A 189 -3.15 39.52 1.17
N PHE A 190 -3.11 38.22 0.89
CA PHE A 190 -2.76 37.66 -0.40
C PHE A 190 -3.85 36.70 -0.87
N SER A 191 -4.36 36.94 -2.09
CA SER A 191 -5.36 36.09 -2.74
C SER A 191 -4.72 35.26 -3.85
N HIS A 192 -4.78 33.93 -3.73
CA HIS A 192 -4.30 33.04 -4.78
C HIS A 192 -5.17 33.15 -6.05
N ASP A 193 -6.47 33.37 -5.89
CA ASP A 193 -7.39 33.53 -7.01
C ASP A 193 -7.04 34.77 -7.85
N GLU A 194 -6.77 35.90 -7.20
CA GLU A 194 -6.33 37.13 -7.88
C GLU A 194 -4.97 36.94 -8.57
N ALA A 195 -4.01 36.29 -7.89
CA ALA A 195 -2.71 36.00 -8.49
C ALA A 195 -2.81 35.10 -9.73
N MET A 196 -3.63 34.04 -9.68
CA MET A 196 -3.86 33.17 -10.82
C MET A 196 -4.58 33.90 -11.97
N LYS A 197 -5.57 34.75 -11.68
CA LYS A 197 -6.24 35.61 -12.68
C LYS A 197 -5.29 36.60 -13.33
N ALA A 198 -4.31 37.11 -12.58
CA ALA A 198 -3.25 37.97 -13.09
C ALA A 198 -2.14 37.21 -13.86
N GLY A 199 -2.27 35.88 -14.01
CA GLY A 199 -1.35 35.06 -14.80
C GLY A 199 -0.12 34.54 -14.04
N TYR A 200 -0.05 34.71 -12.72
CA TYR A 200 1.06 34.18 -11.93
C TYR A 200 1.00 32.64 -11.88
N LYS A 201 2.15 32.00 -12.07
CA LYS A 201 2.35 30.55 -11.95
C LYS A 201 2.73 30.19 -10.53
N CYS A 202 2.36 28.97 -10.11
CA CYS A 202 2.63 28.48 -8.76
C CYS A 202 4.12 28.55 -8.39
N ASN A 203 5.02 28.20 -9.32
CA ASN A 203 6.46 28.14 -9.08
C ASN A 203 7.17 29.50 -9.03
N GLN A 204 6.49 30.59 -9.40
CA GLN A 204 7.03 31.94 -9.18
C GLN A 204 7.05 32.31 -7.70
N CYS A 205 6.13 31.74 -6.91
CA CYS A 205 6.10 31.88 -5.46
C CYS A 205 6.56 30.61 -4.75
N HIS A 206 6.20 29.42 -5.20
CA HIS A 206 6.57 28.15 -4.57
C HIS A 206 7.81 27.53 -5.25
N THR A 207 8.98 28.10 -4.97
CA THR A 207 10.25 27.78 -5.66
C THR A 207 10.92 26.48 -5.21
N GLU A 208 10.44 25.88 -4.13
CA GLU A 208 10.78 24.52 -3.72
C GLU A 208 9.60 23.95 -2.95
N VAL A 209 9.02 22.88 -3.46
CA VAL A 209 7.90 22.16 -2.83
C VAL A 209 8.24 20.71 -2.52
N THR A 210 9.37 20.20 -3.01
CA THR A 210 9.84 18.85 -2.71
C THR A 210 11.32 18.76 -2.34
N ARG A 211 11.66 17.77 -1.50
CA ARG A 211 13.04 17.37 -1.20
C ARG A 211 13.21 15.86 -1.39
N GLY A 212 14.38 15.47 -1.91
CA GLY A 212 14.68 14.09 -2.32
C GLY A 212 14.32 13.83 -3.78
N ASP A 213 15.03 12.91 -4.42
CA ASP A 213 14.92 12.60 -5.85
C ASP A 213 14.07 11.35 -6.15
N GLY A 214 13.82 10.51 -5.13
CA GLY A 214 13.13 9.23 -5.28
C GLY A 214 13.88 8.23 -6.17
N ILE A 215 15.17 8.42 -6.45
CA ILE A 215 15.96 7.49 -7.26
C ILE A 215 16.21 6.22 -6.45
N ALA A 216 15.90 5.05 -7.02
CA ALA A 216 16.12 3.79 -6.34
C ALA A 216 17.62 3.47 -6.37
N PRO A 217 18.34 3.48 -5.23
CA PRO A 217 19.77 3.25 -5.23
C PRO A 217 20.06 1.74 -5.32
N LYS A 218 21.16 1.35 -5.98
CA LYS A 218 21.48 -0.07 -6.27
C LYS A 218 21.60 -0.92 -5.01
N GLU A 219 21.96 -0.31 -3.89
CA GLU A 219 22.09 -0.97 -2.58
C GLU A 219 20.76 -1.56 -2.10
N LYS A 220 19.63 -1.00 -2.55
CA LYS A 220 18.30 -1.54 -2.22
C LYS A 220 18.07 -2.92 -2.80
N CYS A 221 18.71 -3.25 -3.92
CA CYS A 221 18.64 -4.56 -4.54
C CYS A 221 19.21 -5.64 -3.61
N TYR A 222 20.26 -5.31 -2.86
CA TYR A 222 20.97 -6.27 -2.02
C TYR A 222 20.22 -6.72 -0.75
N PHE A 223 19.11 -6.05 -0.40
CA PHE A 223 18.23 -6.53 0.67
C PHE A 223 17.48 -7.81 0.29
N CYS A 224 17.42 -8.17 -0.99
CA CYS A 224 16.73 -9.37 -1.47
C CYS A 224 17.54 -10.20 -2.48
N HIS A 225 18.49 -9.59 -3.18
CA HIS A 225 19.30 -10.26 -4.21
C HIS A 225 20.78 -10.21 -3.84
N VAL A 226 21.49 -11.33 -3.98
CA VAL A 226 22.94 -11.36 -3.72
C VAL A 226 23.71 -10.77 -4.92
N GLU A 227 23.36 -11.09 -6.17
CA GLU A 227 24.12 -10.67 -7.36
C GLU A 227 23.27 -10.14 -8.54
N LYS A 228 21.94 -9.95 -8.40
CA LYS A 228 21.06 -9.57 -9.53
C LYS A 228 20.93 -8.05 -9.75
N THR A 229 21.98 -7.38 -10.17
CA THR A 229 21.92 -5.94 -10.54
C THR A 229 22.10 -5.65 -12.04
N GLU A 230 22.40 -6.66 -12.85
CA GLU A 230 22.57 -6.54 -14.32
C GLU A 230 21.35 -5.93 -15.02
N MET A 231 20.16 -6.21 -14.49
CA MET A 231 18.88 -5.74 -15.04
C MET A 231 18.44 -4.38 -14.47
N TYR A 232 19.28 -3.71 -13.67
CA TYR A 232 18.92 -2.47 -12.97
C TYR A 232 18.44 -1.37 -13.94
N GLU A 233 19.06 -1.28 -15.12
CA GLU A 233 18.70 -0.30 -16.14
C GLU A 233 17.38 -0.63 -16.86
N ASP A 234 16.92 -1.89 -16.81
CA ASP A 234 15.61 -2.28 -17.37
C ASP A 234 14.48 -1.98 -16.38
N VAL A 235 14.18 -0.68 -16.27
CA VAL A 235 13.14 -0.13 -15.37
C VAL A 235 11.77 -0.77 -15.62
N ARG A 236 11.45 -1.13 -16.87
CA ARG A 236 10.15 -1.75 -17.21
C ARG A 236 10.08 -3.17 -16.67
N SER A 237 11.10 -3.98 -16.88
CA SER A 237 11.18 -5.34 -16.34
C SER A 237 11.21 -5.33 -14.81
N MET A 238 11.92 -4.37 -14.21
CA MET A 238 11.96 -4.20 -12.75
C MET A 238 10.57 -3.98 -12.17
N HIS A 239 9.80 -3.04 -12.70
CA HIS A 239 8.43 -2.80 -12.20
C HIS A 239 7.48 -3.95 -12.51
N LEU A 240 7.58 -4.58 -13.68
CA LEU A 240 6.73 -5.72 -14.03
C LEU A 240 6.91 -6.87 -13.04
N ASN A 241 8.15 -7.23 -12.73
CA ASN A 241 8.44 -8.37 -11.88
C ASN A 241 8.25 -8.04 -10.40
N HIS A 242 8.62 -6.86 -9.92
CA HIS A 242 8.53 -6.55 -8.48
C HIS A 242 7.16 -5.97 -8.10
N VAL A 243 6.64 -5.00 -8.85
CA VAL A 243 5.42 -4.26 -8.49
C VAL A 243 4.18 -4.93 -9.07
N THR A 244 4.14 -5.16 -10.37
CA THR A 244 2.93 -5.70 -11.02
C THR A 244 2.68 -7.17 -10.71
N LYS A 245 3.69 -8.04 -10.80
CA LYS A 245 3.49 -9.47 -10.53
C LYS A 245 3.51 -9.78 -9.03
N ASN A 246 4.38 -9.12 -8.26
CA ASN A 246 4.65 -9.48 -6.87
C ASN A 246 4.17 -8.44 -5.85
N GLN A 247 3.57 -7.32 -6.28
CA GLN A 247 2.99 -6.29 -5.41
C GLN A 247 3.96 -5.75 -4.34
N LEU A 248 5.24 -5.63 -4.68
CA LEU A 248 6.22 -5.02 -3.79
C LEU A 248 5.94 -3.51 -3.66
N ASP A 249 5.89 -2.99 -2.44
CA ASP A 249 5.68 -1.56 -2.24
C ASP A 249 6.86 -0.75 -2.82
N CYS A 250 6.55 0.37 -3.48
CA CYS A 250 7.54 1.20 -4.16
C CYS A 250 8.70 1.62 -3.24
N LEU A 251 8.39 1.84 -1.96
CA LEU A 251 9.33 2.31 -0.94
C LEU A 251 10.35 1.25 -0.46
N TRP A 252 10.23 0.00 -0.92
CA TRP A 252 11.30 -0.99 -0.76
C TRP A 252 12.50 -0.66 -1.64
N CYS A 253 12.27 -0.02 -2.79
CA CYS A 253 13.32 0.34 -3.74
C CYS A 253 13.58 1.85 -3.75
N HIS A 254 12.53 2.66 -3.70
CA HIS A 254 12.64 4.10 -3.79
C HIS A 254 12.69 4.78 -2.42
N PRO A 255 13.61 5.75 -2.21
CA PRO A 255 13.57 6.61 -1.04
C PRO A 255 12.35 7.54 -1.10
N ARG A 256 11.94 8.08 0.05
CA ARG A 256 10.79 9.00 0.12
C ARG A 256 11.15 10.34 -0.53
N ILE A 257 10.15 10.97 -1.12
CA ILE A 257 10.19 12.39 -1.51
C ILE A 257 9.34 13.14 -0.49
N GLU A 258 9.93 14.12 0.18
CA GLU A 258 9.19 15.02 1.06
C GLU A 258 8.47 16.06 0.22
N HIS A 259 7.23 16.40 0.57
CA HIS A 259 6.46 17.43 -0.10
C HIS A 259 5.75 18.33 0.92
N GLY A 260 5.83 19.64 0.72
CA GLY A 260 5.17 20.63 1.57
C GLY A 260 5.64 22.06 1.32
N LYS A 261 5.48 22.91 2.34
CA LYS A 261 5.98 24.29 2.33
C LYS A 261 7.48 24.28 2.65
N ILE A 262 8.32 24.14 1.62
CA ILE A 262 9.77 24.04 1.78
C ILE A 262 10.44 25.39 1.56
N ARG A 263 10.24 26.00 0.38
CA ARG A 263 10.73 27.34 0.09
C ARG A 263 9.72 28.12 -0.75
N ILE A 264 9.54 29.38 -0.37
CA ILE A 264 8.71 30.34 -1.10
C ILE A 264 9.65 31.47 -1.55
N PHE A 265 9.46 32.00 -2.76
CA PHE A 265 10.16 33.17 -3.25
C PHE A 265 9.89 34.33 -2.29
N GLU A 266 10.95 34.79 -1.65
CA GLU A 266 10.94 36.02 -0.89
C GLU A 266 11.69 37.05 -1.71
N LYS A 267 10.98 38.06 -2.23
CA LYS A 267 11.65 39.26 -2.69
C LYS A 267 12.24 39.90 -1.44
N SER A 268 13.57 39.87 -1.30
CA SER A 268 14.28 40.70 -0.33
C SER A 268 13.81 42.14 -0.52
N GLN A 269 13.38 42.77 0.58
CA GLN A 269 12.97 44.17 0.60
C GLN A 269 14.04 45.07 0.01
#